data_AF-A0A5C6VLV7-F1
#
_entry.id   AF-A0A5C6VLV7-F1
#
_cell.length_a   1.000
_cell.length_b   1.000
_cell.length_c   1.000
_cell.angle_alpha   90.00
_cell.angle_beta   90.00
_cell.angle_gamma   90.00
#
_symmetry.space_group_name_H-M   'P 1'
#
loop_
_entity.id
_entity.type
_entity.pdbx_description
1 polymer ?
#
loop_
_entity_poly.entity_id
_entity_poly.type
_entity_poly.pdbx_seq_one_letter_code
_entity_poly.pdbx_strand_id
1 'polypeptide(L)'
;MESKIKKLLLLNVLFYLNNLILILLTINFGLKGFIALWFFSPFVFVLFTTSILESTKGRLLGYLRKIAILDFLLRCIVVVINFLVISELIFLPLYYLIVIGIIFMCVNVYLELRISKHLHLLDDQNENIDQEVLTKREIDDLCDDFASNQSILKFKSPGEKEEIRNIYFSTFSVGYSYVLIILLIGGGIFGFEFLGEKYRLLILFIAFLLLGIYFYLTNKKFALFFKDRHQRKKINLRDNLTFIIGLSIIYILQGYVHIGTGTFNFLGIFLATMFLIPTIKTNHLIRDEFHKMNKKYIDK
;
A
#
# COMPACT_ATOMS: atom_id res chain seq x y z
N MET A 1 8.07 4.65 -18.88
CA MET A 1 6.73 4.99 -18.35
C MET A 1 5.65 3.95 -18.68
N GLU A 2 5.57 3.45 -19.93
CA GLU A 2 4.58 2.43 -20.34
C GLU A 2 4.46 1.22 -19.41
N SER A 3 5.59 0.66 -18.94
CA SER A 3 5.60 -0.50 -18.04
C SER A 3 4.85 -0.24 -16.72
N LYS A 4 4.92 0.98 -16.18
CA LYS A 4 4.19 1.36 -14.96
C LYS A 4 2.68 1.51 -15.24
N ILE A 5 2.32 2.10 -16.37
CA ILE A 5 0.92 2.26 -16.80
C ILE A 5 0.29 0.89 -17.07
N LYS A 6 1.00 -0.03 -17.74
CA LYS A 6 0.57 -1.42 -17.95
C LYS A 6 0.35 -2.13 -16.61
N LYS A 7 1.22 -1.91 -15.61
CA LYS A 7 1.05 -2.43 -14.25
C LYS A 7 -0.15 -1.82 -13.52
N LEU A 8 -0.39 -0.52 -13.64
CA LEU A 8 -1.55 0.17 -13.07
C LEU A 8 -2.86 -0.34 -13.68
N LEU A 9 -2.92 -0.46 -15.01
CA LEU A 9 -4.06 -1.05 -15.72
C LEU A 9 -4.30 -2.50 -15.30
N LEU A 10 -3.24 -3.31 -15.21
CA LEU A 10 -3.34 -4.68 -14.73
C LEU A 10 -3.89 -4.74 -13.29
N LEU A 11 -3.38 -3.90 -12.39
CA LEU A 11 -3.86 -3.82 -11.01
C LEU A 11 -5.33 -3.39 -10.93
N ASN A 12 -5.78 -2.51 -11.83
CA ASN A 12 -7.19 -2.11 -11.91
C ASN A 12 -8.06 -3.28 -12.34
N VAL A 13 -7.69 -4.00 -13.40
CA VAL A 13 -8.40 -5.20 -13.84
C VAL A 13 -8.43 -6.24 -12.71
N LEU A 14 -7.29 -6.48 -12.06
CA LEU A 14 -7.20 -7.41 -10.93
C LEU A 14 -8.09 -6.97 -9.76
N PHE A 15 -8.18 -5.67 -9.45
CA PHE A 15 -9.08 -5.17 -8.42
C PHE A 15 -10.55 -5.50 -8.71
N TYR A 16 -11.03 -5.23 -9.93
CA TYR A 16 -12.42 -5.51 -10.30
C TYR A 16 -12.71 -7.01 -10.38
N LEU A 17 -11.78 -7.79 -10.94
CA LEU A 17 -11.87 -9.25 -10.98
C LEU A 17 -11.89 -9.84 -9.56
N ASN A 18 -11.06 -9.32 -8.66
CA ASN A 18 -11.02 -9.74 -7.27
C ASN A 18 -12.33 -9.41 -6.53
N ASN A 19 -12.94 -8.25 -6.79
CA ASN A 19 -14.27 -7.91 -6.25
C ASN A 19 -15.36 -8.85 -6.79
N LEU A 20 -15.32 -9.19 -8.07
CA LEU A 20 -16.26 -10.14 -8.67
C LEU A 20 -16.14 -11.53 -8.04
N ILE A 21 -14.91 -12.03 -7.89
CA ILE A 21 -14.63 -13.32 -7.23
C ILE A 21 -15.17 -13.30 -5.81
N LEU A 22 -14.95 -12.22 -5.06
CA LEU A 22 -15.45 -12.08 -3.70
C LEU A 22 -16.99 -12.20 -3.64
N ILE A 23 -17.71 -11.52 -4.53
CA ILE A 23 -19.18 -11.59 -4.61
C ILE A 23 -19.62 -13.03 -4.90
N LEU A 24 -19.02 -13.68 -5.90
CA LEU A 24 -19.35 -15.06 -6.26
C LEU A 24 -19.08 -16.05 -5.13
N LEU A 25 -17.95 -15.93 -4.44
CA LEU A 25 -17.62 -16.77 -3.29
C LEU A 25 -18.62 -16.54 -2.15
N THR A 26 -18.96 -15.28 -1.88
CA THR A 26 -19.86 -14.94 -0.79
C THR A 26 -21.29 -15.40 -1.03
N ILE A 27 -21.80 -15.32 -2.26
CA ILE A 27 -23.14 -15.82 -2.60
C ILE A 27 -23.22 -17.34 -2.45
N ASN A 28 -22.19 -18.07 -2.89
CA ASN A 28 -22.23 -19.53 -2.93
C ASN A 28 -21.91 -20.19 -1.58
N PHE A 29 -21.08 -19.55 -0.76
CA PHE A 29 -20.52 -20.17 0.45
C PHE A 29 -20.71 -19.32 1.71
N GLY A 30 -21.21 -18.09 1.60
CA GLY A 30 -21.30 -17.12 2.68
C GLY A 30 -19.95 -16.50 3.08
N LEU A 31 -19.99 -15.56 4.02
CA LEU A 31 -18.79 -14.98 4.65
C LEU A 31 -18.29 -15.87 5.80
N LYS A 32 -17.75 -17.05 5.48
CA LYS A 32 -17.17 -17.97 6.48
C LYS A 32 -15.79 -18.46 6.07
N GLY A 33 -14.96 -18.77 7.06
CA GLY A 33 -13.64 -19.36 6.81
C GLY A 33 -12.76 -18.47 5.94
N PHE A 34 -12.00 -19.10 5.05
CA PHE A 34 -11.10 -18.42 4.11
C PHE A 34 -11.76 -17.31 3.26
N ILE A 35 -13.08 -17.35 3.02
CA ILE A 35 -13.79 -16.30 2.28
C ILE A 35 -13.87 -15.01 3.10
N ALA A 36 -13.96 -15.12 4.43
CA ALA A 36 -13.85 -13.98 5.34
C ALA A 36 -12.45 -13.34 5.28
N LEU A 37 -11.39 -14.12 4.99
CA LEU A 37 -10.05 -13.56 4.70
C LEU A 37 -9.99 -12.92 3.32
N TRP A 38 -10.57 -13.57 2.31
CA TRP A 38 -10.59 -13.06 0.93
C TRP A 38 -11.34 -11.74 0.83
N PHE A 39 -12.31 -11.52 1.70
CA PHE A 39 -13.00 -10.25 1.88
C PHE A 39 -12.08 -9.05 2.08
N PHE A 40 -10.86 -9.24 2.60
CA PHE A 40 -9.92 -8.15 2.81
C PHE A 40 -9.18 -7.72 1.55
N SER A 41 -9.12 -8.59 0.55
CA SER A 41 -8.33 -8.36 -0.66
C SER A 41 -8.72 -7.08 -1.42
N PRO A 42 -10.00 -6.67 -1.60
CA PRO A 42 -10.32 -5.42 -2.29
C PRO A 42 -9.71 -4.19 -1.61
N PHE A 43 -9.64 -4.17 -0.28
CA PHE A 43 -9.04 -3.05 0.47
C PHE A 43 -7.54 -2.98 0.29
N VAL A 44 -6.89 -4.14 0.31
CA VAL A 44 -5.45 -4.26 0.05
C VAL A 44 -5.15 -3.72 -1.36
N PHE A 45 -5.95 -4.09 -2.37
CA PHE A 45 -5.84 -3.56 -3.73
C PHE A 45 -6.07 -2.04 -3.81
N VAL A 46 -7.04 -1.49 -3.06
CA VAL A 46 -7.24 -0.03 -2.98
C VAL A 46 -6.01 0.68 -2.42
N LEU A 47 -5.40 0.17 -1.36
CA LEU A 47 -4.17 0.75 -0.79
C LEU A 47 -3.00 0.72 -1.77
N PHE A 48 -2.76 -0.40 -2.45
CA PHE A 48 -1.65 -0.54 -3.39
C PHE A 48 -1.83 0.33 -4.64
N THR A 49 -3.03 0.38 -5.21
CA THR A 49 -3.29 1.17 -6.42
C THR A 49 -3.17 2.68 -6.16
N THR A 50 -3.64 3.16 -5.01
CA THR A 50 -3.51 4.57 -4.61
C THR A 50 -2.05 4.98 -4.43
N SER A 51 -1.25 4.09 -3.85
CA SER A 51 0.15 4.36 -3.54
C SER A 51 1.04 4.48 -4.78
N ILE A 52 0.73 3.73 -5.83
CA ILE A 52 1.47 3.82 -7.10
C ILE A 52 1.19 5.16 -7.78
N LEU A 53 -0.03 5.67 -7.68
CA LEU A 53 -0.46 6.91 -8.32
C LEU A 53 0.19 8.16 -7.69
N GLU A 54 0.36 8.19 -6.37
CA GLU A 54 1.08 9.28 -5.68
C GLU A 54 2.61 9.23 -5.90
N SER A 55 3.18 8.04 -6.11
CA SER A 55 4.61 7.82 -6.41
C SER A 55 5.03 8.37 -7.78
N THR A 56 4.07 8.61 -8.70
CA THR A 56 4.39 8.90 -10.10
C THR A 56 4.90 10.30 -10.42
N LYS A 57 4.88 11.29 -9.51
CA LYS A 57 5.63 12.57 -9.64
C LYS A 57 5.27 13.50 -8.47
N GLY A 58 6.27 13.99 -7.74
CA GLY A 58 6.13 15.05 -6.72
C GLY A 58 5.63 16.41 -7.25
N ARG A 59 5.31 16.50 -8.55
CA ARG A 59 4.74 17.65 -9.24
C ARG A 59 3.52 17.25 -10.10
N LEU A 60 2.59 16.45 -9.58
CA LEU A 60 1.29 16.36 -10.26
C LEU A 60 0.64 17.75 -10.25
N LEU A 61 0.43 18.32 -11.44
CA LEU A 61 -0.47 19.45 -11.67
C LEU A 61 -1.77 19.19 -10.87
N GLY A 62 -2.29 20.20 -10.18
CA GLY A 62 -3.46 20.06 -9.30
C GLY A 62 -4.66 19.39 -10.00
N TYR A 63 -4.74 19.50 -11.32
CA TYR A 63 -5.67 18.78 -12.17
C TYR A 63 -5.51 17.25 -12.16
N LEU A 64 -4.29 16.72 -12.38
CA LEU A 64 -4.03 15.27 -12.34
C LEU A 64 -4.32 14.68 -10.96
N ARG A 65 -4.03 15.45 -9.90
CA ARG A 65 -4.34 15.05 -8.52
C ARG A 65 -5.84 14.87 -8.31
N LYS A 66 -6.68 15.71 -8.92
CA LYS A 66 -8.15 15.57 -8.85
C LYS A 66 -8.63 14.31 -9.56
N ILE A 67 -8.06 13.97 -10.73
CA ILE A 67 -8.41 12.74 -11.45
C ILE A 67 -8.01 11.51 -10.64
N ALA A 68 -6.82 11.54 -10.04
CA ALA A 68 -6.33 10.49 -9.15
C ALA A 68 -7.23 10.26 -7.92
N ILE A 69 -7.68 11.35 -7.29
CA ILE A 69 -8.64 11.29 -6.19
C ILE A 69 -9.98 10.71 -6.65
N LEU A 70 -10.46 11.11 -7.84
CA LEU A 70 -11.70 10.58 -8.40
C LEU A 70 -11.61 9.06 -8.64
N ASP A 71 -10.53 8.58 -9.25
CA ASP A 71 -10.28 7.15 -9.47
C ASP A 71 -10.27 6.36 -8.14
N PHE A 72 -9.61 6.89 -7.10
CA PHE A 72 -9.65 6.31 -5.76
C PHE A 72 -11.07 6.27 -5.17
N LEU A 73 -11.82 7.36 -5.28
CA LEU A 73 -13.19 7.45 -4.78
C LEU A 73 -14.11 6.44 -5.47
N LEU A 74 -13.96 6.27 -6.79
CA LEU A 74 -14.73 5.27 -7.55
C LEU A 74 -14.46 3.85 -7.04
N ARG A 75 -13.20 3.48 -6.76
CA ARG A 75 -12.89 2.17 -6.15
C ARG A 75 -13.49 2.02 -4.76
N CYS A 76 -13.46 3.07 -3.94
CA CYS A 76 -14.10 3.06 -2.62
C CYS A 76 -15.61 2.85 -2.74
N ILE A 77 -16.27 3.53 -3.68
CA ILE A 77 -17.71 3.36 -3.94
C ILE A 77 -18.04 1.92 -4.33
N VAL A 78 -17.26 1.31 -5.23
CA VAL A 78 -17.45 -0.10 -5.63
C VAL A 78 -17.35 -1.03 -4.43
N VAL A 79 -16.32 -0.85 -3.60
CA VAL A 79 -16.12 -1.64 -2.37
C VAL A 79 -17.32 -1.48 -1.43
N VAL A 80 -17.81 -0.25 -1.23
CA VAL A 80 -19.00 0.03 -0.41
C VAL A 80 -20.27 -0.59 -0.99
N ILE A 81 -20.51 -0.50 -2.30
CA ILE A 81 -21.68 -1.13 -2.96
C ILE A 81 -21.64 -2.65 -2.76
N ASN A 82 -20.50 -3.27 -3.05
CA ASN A 82 -20.33 -4.71 -2.89
C ASN A 82 -20.61 -5.14 -1.46
N PHE A 83 -20.16 -4.35 -0.50
CA PHE A 83 -20.50 -4.57 0.90
C PHE A 83 -21.98 -4.47 1.20
N LEU A 84 -22.65 -3.40 0.77
CA LEU A 84 -24.08 -3.22 1.05
C LEU A 84 -24.91 -4.40 0.51
N VAL A 85 -24.51 -4.97 -0.62
CA VAL A 85 -25.17 -6.14 -1.20
C VAL A 85 -24.81 -7.45 -0.48
N ILE A 86 -23.52 -7.70 -0.21
CA ILE A 86 -23.07 -8.85 0.61
C ILE A 86 -23.73 -8.84 1.99
N SER A 87 -24.05 -7.65 2.48
CA SER A 87 -24.65 -7.41 3.78
C SER A 87 -26.17 -7.56 3.81
N GLU A 88 -26.79 -7.87 2.67
CA GLU A 88 -28.24 -7.94 2.52
C GLU A 88 -28.97 -6.64 2.89
N LEU A 89 -28.25 -5.51 3.02
CA LEU A 89 -28.83 -4.18 3.26
C LEU A 89 -29.51 -3.63 2.02
N ILE A 90 -29.01 -4.02 0.84
CA ILE A 90 -29.57 -3.70 -0.46
C ILE A 90 -29.68 -4.99 -1.25
N PHE A 91 -30.88 -5.30 -1.74
CA PHE A 91 -31.06 -6.39 -2.69
C PHE A 91 -30.70 -5.92 -4.10
N LEU A 92 -29.61 -6.44 -4.65
CA LEU A 92 -29.19 -6.19 -6.02
C LEU A 92 -28.90 -7.52 -6.72
N PRO A 93 -29.67 -7.90 -7.75
CA PRO A 93 -29.39 -9.09 -8.53
C PRO A 93 -27.94 -9.14 -9.05
N LEU A 94 -27.35 -10.33 -9.07
CA LEU A 94 -25.95 -10.54 -9.46
C LEU A 94 -25.62 -9.92 -10.84
N TYR A 95 -26.54 -9.98 -11.80
CA TYR A 95 -26.32 -9.40 -13.12
C TYR A 95 -26.14 -7.88 -13.07
N TYR A 96 -26.87 -7.16 -12.21
CA TYR A 96 -26.69 -5.72 -12.04
C TYR A 96 -25.35 -5.40 -11.39
N LEU A 97 -24.90 -6.20 -10.41
CA LEU A 97 -23.58 -6.05 -9.81
C LEU A 97 -22.46 -6.22 -10.84
N ILE A 98 -22.58 -7.22 -11.72
CA ILE A 98 -21.61 -7.45 -12.80
C ILE A 98 -21.59 -6.24 -13.75
N VAL A 99 -22.76 -5.77 -14.19
CA VAL A 99 -22.88 -4.61 -15.09
C VAL A 99 -22.28 -3.34 -14.45
N ILE A 100 -22.62 -3.06 -13.19
CA ILE A 100 -22.05 -1.94 -12.44
C ILE A 100 -20.53 -2.08 -12.34
N GLY A 101 -20.03 -3.26 -11.98
CA GLY A 101 -18.59 -3.54 -11.91
C GLY A 101 -17.86 -3.28 -13.23
N ILE A 102 -18.45 -3.69 -14.36
CA ILE A 102 -17.90 -3.42 -15.70
C ILE A 102 -17.90 -1.92 -16.00
N ILE A 103 -18.99 -1.21 -15.69
CA ILE A 103 -19.08 0.25 -15.91
C ILE A 103 -17.97 0.97 -15.12
N PHE A 104 -17.84 0.69 -13.83
CA PHE A 104 -16.81 1.29 -12.98
C PHE A 104 -15.39 0.92 -13.44
N MET A 105 -15.18 -0.32 -13.86
CA MET A 105 -13.91 -0.75 -14.46
C MET A 105 -13.57 0.06 -15.71
N CYS A 106 -14.51 0.20 -16.64
CA CYS A 106 -14.33 0.98 -17.86
C CYS A 106 -14.03 2.46 -17.56
N VAL A 107 -14.75 3.05 -16.60
CA VAL A 107 -14.49 4.44 -16.17
C VAL A 107 -13.10 4.57 -15.56
N ASN A 108 -12.69 3.69 -14.64
CA ASN A 108 -11.35 3.76 -14.04
C ASN A 108 -10.24 3.53 -15.05
N VAL A 109 -10.40 2.56 -15.97
CA VAL A 109 -9.45 2.35 -17.07
C VAL A 109 -9.35 3.59 -17.95
N TYR A 110 -10.47 4.25 -18.25
CA TYR A 110 -10.48 5.50 -18.99
C TYR A 110 -9.75 6.63 -18.25
N LEU A 111 -9.97 6.79 -16.93
CA LEU A 111 -9.26 7.78 -16.12
C LEU A 111 -7.75 7.51 -16.10
N GLU A 112 -7.33 6.25 -15.97
CA GLU A 112 -5.93 5.83 -16.00
C GLU A 112 -5.27 6.15 -17.35
N LEU A 113 -5.96 5.85 -18.46
CA LEU A 113 -5.50 6.20 -19.81
C LEU A 113 -5.39 7.73 -20.00
N ARG A 114 -6.32 8.49 -19.42
CA ARG A 114 -6.28 9.97 -19.47
C ARG A 114 -5.08 10.53 -18.70
N ILE A 115 -4.81 10.00 -17.50
CA ILE A 115 -3.63 10.35 -16.70
C ILE A 115 -2.36 10.01 -17.50
N SER A 116 -2.28 8.79 -18.03
CA SER A 116 -1.18 8.31 -18.87
C SER A 116 -0.90 9.24 -20.05
N LYS A 117 -1.93 9.62 -20.82
CA LYS A 117 -1.79 10.49 -21.98
C LYS A 117 -1.28 11.88 -21.59
N HIS A 118 -1.77 12.45 -20.49
CA HIS A 118 -1.29 13.75 -20.01
C HIS A 118 0.14 13.67 -19.46
N LEU A 119 0.52 12.56 -18.81
CA LEU A 119 1.89 12.34 -18.35
C LEU A 119 2.86 12.21 -19.53
N HIS A 120 2.49 11.50 -20.59
CA HIS A 120 3.28 11.43 -21.83
C HIS A 120 3.49 12.81 -22.45
N LEU A 121 2.43 13.60 -22.59
CA LEU A 121 2.54 14.96 -23.13
C LEU A 121 3.41 15.90 -22.29
N LEU A 122 3.45 15.69 -20.97
CA LEU A 122 4.28 16.47 -20.05
C LEU A 122 5.75 16.04 -20.06
N ASP A 123 6.03 14.76 -20.36
CA ASP A 123 7.39 14.23 -20.51
C ASP A 123 8.00 14.67 -21.85
N ASP A 124 7.22 14.64 -22.93
CA ASP A 124 7.64 15.18 -24.24
C ASP A 124 7.98 16.68 -24.17
N GLN A 125 7.42 17.41 -23.19
CA GLN A 125 7.70 18.83 -22.96
C GLN A 125 8.83 19.09 -21.95
N ASN A 126 9.29 18.07 -21.20
CA ASN A 126 10.33 18.19 -20.19
C ASN A 126 11.44 17.14 -20.42
N GLU A 127 12.16 17.23 -21.55
CA GLU A 127 13.32 16.37 -21.88
C GLU A 127 14.47 16.36 -20.84
N ASN A 128 14.40 17.15 -19.77
CA ASN A 128 15.48 17.29 -18.78
C ASN A 128 15.15 16.77 -17.36
N ILE A 129 14.01 16.11 -17.12
CA ILE A 129 13.68 15.59 -15.78
C ILE A 129 13.07 14.19 -15.83
N ASP A 130 13.58 13.32 -16.69
CA ASP A 130 13.33 11.89 -16.53
C ASP A 130 14.20 11.36 -15.39
N GLN A 131 13.61 11.31 -14.20
CA GLN A 131 14.07 10.44 -13.12
C GLN A 131 13.73 9.00 -13.52
N GLU A 132 14.57 8.43 -14.37
CA GLU A 132 14.53 7.02 -14.70
C GLU A 132 14.57 6.19 -13.41
N VAL A 133 13.56 5.35 -13.24
CA VAL A 133 13.49 4.42 -12.12
C VAL A 133 14.42 3.25 -12.42
N LEU A 134 15.29 2.95 -11.46
CA LEU A 134 16.19 1.79 -11.52
C LEU A 134 15.42 0.51 -11.90
N THR A 135 15.93 -0.16 -12.92
CA THR A 135 15.57 -1.52 -13.31
C THR A 135 15.90 -2.50 -12.20
N LYS A 136 15.28 -3.69 -12.25
CA LYS A 136 15.54 -4.73 -11.25
C LYS A 136 17.02 -5.12 -11.20
N ARG A 137 17.68 -5.24 -12.36
CA ARG A 137 19.12 -5.54 -12.45
C ARG A 137 19.96 -4.47 -11.77
N GLU A 138 19.70 -3.19 -12.07
CA GLU A 138 20.37 -2.07 -11.41
C GLU A 138 20.17 -2.08 -9.88
N ILE A 139 18.98 -2.46 -9.39
CA ILE A 139 18.72 -2.60 -7.95
C ILE A 139 19.50 -3.79 -7.36
N ASP A 140 19.52 -4.93 -8.05
CA ASP A 140 20.21 -6.14 -7.61
C ASP A 140 21.74 -5.89 -7.58
N ASP A 141 22.30 -5.26 -8.62
CA ASP A 141 23.70 -4.85 -8.71
C ASP A 141 24.06 -3.85 -7.58
N LEU A 142 23.21 -2.85 -7.33
CA LEU A 142 23.37 -1.95 -6.19
C LEU A 142 23.38 -2.71 -4.86
N CYS A 143 22.48 -3.68 -4.67
CA CYS A 143 22.41 -4.47 -3.45
C CYS A 143 23.69 -5.28 -3.22
N ASP A 144 24.21 -5.90 -4.28
CA ASP A 144 25.44 -6.68 -4.24
C ASP A 144 26.66 -5.77 -3.99
N ASP A 145 26.67 -4.58 -4.57
CA ASP A 145 27.69 -3.55 -4.33
C ASP A 145 27.67 -3.03 -2.88
N PHE A 146 26.49 -2.82 -2.30
CA PHE A 146 26.35 -2.43 -0.89
C PHE A 146 26.73 -3.56 0.07
N ALA A 147 26.44 -4.82 -0.29
CA ALA A 147 26.81 -5.99 0.50
C ALA A 147 28.32 -6.27 0.44
N SER A 148 28.94 -6.08 -0.73
CA SER A 148 30.37 -6.32 -0.96
C SER A 148 31.28 -5.11 -0.65
N ASN A 149 30.71 -3.91 -0.44
CA ASN A 149 31.42 -2.68 -0.08
C ASN A 149 32.44 -2.19 -1.15
N GLN A 150 32.35 -2.60 -2.43
CA GLN A 150 33.53 -2.57 -3.32
C GLN A 150 33.57 -1.60 -4.52
N SER A 151 32.46 -1.08 -5.07
CA SER A 151 32.51 -0.33 -6.35
C SER A 151 32.03 1.14 -6.27
N ILE A 152 30.74 1.40 -6.01
CA ILE A 152 30.11 2.74 -6.12
C ILE A 152 30.59 3.69 -5.02
N LEU A 153 30.90 3.16 -3.84
CA LEU A 153 31.35 3.94 -2.68
C LEU A 153 32.85 4.24 -2.73
N LYS A 154 33.65 3.59 -3.58
CA LYS A 154 35.12 3.64 -3.49
C LYS A 154 35.67 5.05 -3.73
N PHE A 155 35.09 5.77 -4.70
CA PHE A 155 35.54 7.09 -5.16
C PHE A 155 34.73 8.28 -4.60
N LYS A 156 33.80 8.05 -3.67
CA LYS A 156 32.93 9.09 -3.10
C LYS A 156 33.55 9.74 -1.86
N SER A 157 33.13 10.98 -1.56
CA SER A 157 33.51 11.63 -0.30
C SER A 157 32.89 10.90 0.91
N PRO A 158 33.47 10.98 2.12
CA PRO A 158 32.93 10.31 3.31
C PRO A 158 31.46 10.64 3.59
N GLY A 159 31.07 11.91 3.41
CA GLY A 159 29.68 12.34 3.60
C GLY A 159 28.70 11.78 2.57
N GLU A 160 29.11 11.68 1.30
CA GLU A 160 28.28 11.03 0.27
C GLU A 160 28.16 9.53 0.51
N LYS A 161 29.24 8.86 0.95
CA LYS A 161 29.18 7.43 1.30
C LYS A 161 28.17 7.15 2.40
N GLU A 162 28.18 8.00 3.45
CA GLU A 162 27.25 7.89 4.56
C GLU A 162 25.80 8.15 4.11
N GLU A 163 25.56 9.16 3.29
CA GLU A 163 24.23 9.48 2.77
C GLU A 163 23.64 8.36 1.92
N ILE A 164 24.42 7.83 0.98
CA ILE A 164 24.01 6.71 0.12
C ILE A 164 23.70 5.47 0.99
N ARG A 165 24.57 5.15 1.95
CA ARG A 165 24.39 4.01 2.87
C ARG A 165 23.14 4.17 3.73
N ASN A 166 22.88 5.36 4.26
CA ASN A 166 21.71 5.65 5.07
C ASN A 166 20.41 5.48 4.28
N ILE A 167 20.40 5.88 3.00
CA ILE A 167 19.24 5.75 2.13
C ILE A 167 18.99 4.30 1.70
N TYR A 168 20.06 3.53 1.45
CA TYR A 168 19.97 2.09 1.25
C TYR A 168 19.33 1.38 2.45
N PHE A 169 19.87 1.58 3.67
CA PHE A 169 19.32 0.94 4.87
C PHE A 169 17.91 1.41 5.21
N SER A 170 17.58 2.68 4.92
CA SER A 170 16.21 3.19 5.07
C SER A 170 15.24 2.46 4.14
N THR A 171 15.63 2.25 2.89
CA THR A 171 14.82 1.54 1.87
C THR A 171 14.67 0.06 2.20
N PHE A 172 15.74 -0.58 2.68
CA PHE A 172 15.66 -1.95 3.17
C PHE A 172 14.68 -2.07 4.35
N SER A 173 14.71 -1.11 5.27
CA SER A 173 13.77 -1.04 6.40
C SER A 173 12.32 -0.77 5.97
N VAL A 174 12.10 -0.12 4.81
CA VAL A 174 10.77 0.00 4.21
C VAL A 174 10.21 -1.38 3.81
N GLY A 175 11.04 -2.25 3.24
CA GLY A 175 10.66 -3.62 2.92
C GLY A 175 10.15 -4.40 4.14
N TYR A 176 10.92 -4.39 5.23
CA TYR A 176 10.48 -5.02 6.49
C TYR A 176 9.24 -4.36 7.09
N SER A 177 9.10 -3.04 6.96
CA SER A 177 7.90 -2.33 7.39
C SER A 177 6.65 -2.87 6.69
N TYR A 178 6.70 -3.15 5.38
CA TYR A 178 5.56 -3.72 4.66
C TYR A 178 5.26 -5.15 5.11
N VAL A 179 6.29 -5.99 5.27
CA VAL A 179 6.12 -7.37 5.77
C VAL A 179 5.45 -7.36 7.14
N LEU A 180 5.91 -6.50 8.06
CA LEU A 180 5.32 -6.38 9.39
C LEU A 180 3.88 -5.86 9.35
N ILE A 181 3.55 -4.91 8.49
CA ILE A 181 2.16 -4.44 8.32
C ILE A 181 1.26 -5.60 7.86
N ILE A 182 1.71 -6.37 6.85
CA ILE A 182 0.96 -7.53 6.35
C ILE A 182 0.81 -8.60 7.44
N LEU A 183 1.87 -8.86 8.20
CA LEU A 183 1.87 -9.89 9.24
C LEU A 183 1.00 -9.47 10.45
N LEU A 184 1.04 -8.19 10.84
CA LEU A 184 0.20 -7.64 11.92
C LEU A 184 -1.28 -7.66 11.54
N ILE A 185 -1.62 -7.32 10.30
CA ILE A 185 -3.03 -7.29 9.84
C ILE A 185 -3.48 -8.70 9.48
N GLY A 186 -2.89 -9.31 8.46
CA GLY A 186 -3.30 -10.61 7.94
C GLY A 186 -3.05 -11.74 8.93
N GLY A 187 -1.88 -11.75 9.59
CA GLY A 187 -1.57 -12.74 10.63
C GLY A 187 -2.42 -12.56 11.88
N GLY A 188 -2.79 -11.33 12.24
CA GLY A 188 -3.70 -11.04 13.33
C GLY A 188 -5.11 -11.60 13.07
N ILE A 189 -5.68 -11.26 11.90
CA ILE A 189 -7.00 -11.76 11.48
C ILE A 189 -6.99 -13.29 11.40
N PHE A 190 -6.01 -13.87 10.69
CA PHE A 190 -5.87 -15.32 10.56
C PHE A 190 -5.70 -16.00 11.92
N GLY A 191 -4.92 -15.39 12.82
CA GLY A 191 -4.72 -15.90 14.18
C GLY A 191 -6.05 -15.98 14.96
N PHE A 192 -6.85 -14.91 14.95
CA PHE A 192 -8.15 -14.90 15.63
C PHE A 192 -9.13 -15.90 15.03
N GLU A 193 -9.12 -16.08 13.72
CA GLU A 193 -10.01 -17.01 13.04
C GLU A 193 -9.61 -18.49 13.27
N PHE A 194 -8.33 -18.81 13.12
CA PHE A 194 -7.83 -20.18 13.17
C PHE A 194 -7.70 -20.71 14.61
N LEU A 195 -7.19 -19.88 15.53
CA LEU A 195 -6.99 -20.30 16.92
C LEU A 195 -8.25 -20.06 17.77
N GLY A 196 -9.12 -19.15 17.36
CA GLY A 196 -10.37 -18.83 18.05
C GLY A 196 -10.17 -18.11 19.39
N GLU A 197 -11.27 -17.99 20.15
CA GLU A 197 -11.32 -17.20 21.40
C GLU A 197 -10.30 -17.58 22.44
N LYS A 198 -10.06 -18.90 22.56
CA LYS A 198 -9.24 -19.48 23.62
C LYS A 198 -7.82 -18.90 23.63
N TYR A 199 -7.32 -18.47 22.47
CA TYR A 199 -5.96 -17.96 22.32
C TYR A 199 -5.91 -16.45 22.04
N ARG A 200 -6.98 -15.69 22.28
CA ARG A 200 -7.01 -14.22 22.09
C ARG A 200 -5.84 -13.49 22.75
N LEU A 201 -5.54 -13.83 24.01
CA LEU A 201 -4.43 -13.21 24.75
C LEU A 201 -3.08 -13.54 24.13
N LEU A 202 -2.90 -14.77 23.61
CA LEU A 202 -1.68 -15.17 22.93
C LEU A 202 -1.50 -14.40 21.61
N ILE A 203 -2.57 -14.25 20.83
CA ILE A 203 -2.55 -13.48 19.57
C ILE A 203 -2.21 -12.01 19.85
N LEU A 204 -2.85 -11.41 20.87
CA LEU A 204 -2.56 -10.03 21.29
C LEU A 204 -1.11 -9.87 21.77
N PHE A 205 -0.58 -10.85 22.50
CA PHE A 205 0.81 -10.84 22.94
C PHE A 205 1.79 -10.89 21.76
N ILE A 206 1.57 -11.79 20.80
CA ILE A 206 2.38 -11.88 19.57
C ILE A 206 2.30 -10.55 18.79
N ALA A 207 1.10 -9.99 18.64
CA ALA A 207 0.92 -8.71 17.96
C ALA A 207 1.64 -7.57 18.67
N PHE A 208 1.64 -7.53 20.00
CA PHE A 208 2.37 -6.53 20.77
C PHE A 208 3.89 -6.64 20.59
N LEU A 209 4.44 -7.85 20.56
CA LEU A 209 5.86 -8.08 20.26
C LEU A 209 6.23 -7.60 18.85
N LEU A 210 5.42 -7.96 17.84
CA LEU A 210 5.61 -7.52 16.46
C LEU A 210 5.49 -6.01 16.32
N LEU A 211 4.58 -5.38 17.07
CA LEU A 211 4.41 -3.94 17.11
C LEU A 211 5.64 -3.24 17.71
N GLY A 212 6.23 -3.82 18.75
CA GLY A 212 7.50 -3.35 19.32
C GLY A 212 8.64 -3.39 18.29
N ILE A 213 8.77 -4.49 17.55
CA ILE A 213 9.73 -4.63 16.44
C ILE A 213 9.44 -3.57 15.36
N TYR A 214 8.17 -3.38 15.01
CA TYR A 214 7.75 -2.38 14.02
C TYR A 214 8.14 -0.96 14.43
N PHE A 215 7.91 -0.55 15.68
CA PHE A 215 8.31 0.78 16.16
C PHE A 215 9.81 0.97 16.19
N TYR A 216 10.55 -0.06 16.61
CA TYR A 216 12.02 -0.02 16.59
C TYR A 216 12.55 0.21 15.17
N LEU A 217 12.10 -0.60 14.20
CA LEU A 217 12.50 -0.47 12.81
C LEU A 217 12.06 0.85 12.19
N THR A 218 10.84 1.32 12.50
CA THR A 218 10.32 2.59 11.98
C THR A 218 11.10 3.78 12.51
N ASN A 219 11.47 3.78 13.80
CA ASN A 219 12.30 4.83 14.38
C ASN A 219 13.71 4.83 13.76
N LYS A 220 14.33 3.65 13.57
CA LYS A 220 15.64 3.52 12.92
C LYS A 220 15.59 4.01 11.46
N LYS A 221 14.59 3.57 10.71
CA LYS A 221 14.31 4.01 9.32
C LYS A 221 14.22 5.52 9.21
N PHE A 222 13.42 6.17 10.07
CA PHE A 222 13.27 7.63 10.02
C PHE A 222 14.50 8.38 10.54
N ALA A 223 15.27 7.80 11.45
CA ALA A 223 16.55 8.37 11.89
C ALA A 223 17.60 8.41 10.78
N LEU A 224 17.61 7.40 9.90
CA LEU A 224 18.50 7.33 8.76
C LEU A 224 18.06 8.24 7.60
N PHE A 225 16.74 8.40 7.39
CA PHE A 225 16.22 9.18 6.26
C PHE A 225 16.08 10.67 6.55
N PHE A 226 15.54 11.07 7.71
CA PHE A 226 15.29 12.48 8.03
C PHE A 226 16.42 13.06 8.89
N LYS A 227 17.21 13.97 8.29
CA LYS A 227 18.27 14.72 8.98
C LYS A 227 17.70 15.70 10.01
N ASP A 228 16.59 16.37 9.70
CA ASP A 228 15.91 17.27 10.64
C ASP A 228 15.17 16.48 11.74
N ARG A 229 15.59 16.71 12.99
CA ARG A 229 15.01 16.10 14.19
C ARG A 229 13.54 16.45 14.38
N HIS A 230 13.12 17.67 14.06
CA HIS A 230 11.74 18.11 14.26
C HIS A 230 10.81 17.45 13.24
N GLN A 231 11.16 17.50 11.95
CA GLN A 231 10.45 16.77 10.89
C GLN A 231 10.36 15.27 11.18
N ARG A 232 11.48 14.64 11.59
CA ARG A 232 11.54 13.23 11.95
C ARG A 232 10.53 12.86 13.04
N LYS A 233 10.53 13.61 14.16
CA LYS A 233 9.60 13.36 15.27
C LYS A 233 8.15 13.47 14.83
N LYS A 234 7.82 14.52 14.06
CA LYS A 234 6.46 14.76 13.56
C LYS A 234 5.95 13.62 12.68
N ILE A 235 6.75 13.19 11.71
CA ILE A 235 6.38 12.11 10.79
C ILE A 235 6.30 10.77 11.52
N ASN A 236 7.27 10.47 12.38
CA ASN A 236 7.26 9.26 13.20
C ASN A 236 6.03 9.16 14.09
N LEU A 237 5.65 10.27 14.75
CA LEU A 237 4.46 10.31 15.59
C LEU A 237 3.19 10.09 14.77
N ARG A 238 3.04 10.81 13.64
CA ARG A 238 1.88 10.68 12.76
C ARG A 238 1.71 9.22 12.29
N ASP A 239 2.75 8.64 11.70
CA ASP A 239 2.66 7.32 11.07
C ASP A 239 2.43 6.21 12.10
N ASN A 240 3.12 6.26 13.25
CA ASN A 240 2.90 5.27 14.30
C ASN A 240 1.52 5.42 14.94
N LEU A 241 1.07 6.65 15.20
CA LEU A 241 -0.25 6.88 15.81
C LEU A 241 -1.38 6.41 14.89
N THR A 242 -1.35 6.78 13.61
CA THR A 242 -2.36 6.32 12.67
C THR A 242 -2.30 4.80 12.50
N PHE A 243 -1.09 4.22 12.41
CA PHE A 243 -0.93 2.76 12.36
C PHE A 243 -1.54 2.06 13.59
N ILE A 244 -1.28 2.54 14.81
CA ILE A 244 -1.87 2.01 16.04
C ILE A 244 -3.39 2.10 16.01
N ILE A 245 -3.94 3.26 15.61
CA ILE A 245 -5.39 3.46 15.56
C ILE A 245 -6.02 2.44 14.59
N GLY A 246 -5.48 2.32 13.38
CA GLY A 246 -5.95 1.33 12.40
C GLY A 246 -5.86 -0.10 12.92
N LEU A 247 -4.72 -0.48 13.48
CA LEU A 247 -4.52 -1.83 14.03
C LEU A 247 -5.45 -2.12 15.22
N SER A 248 -5.67 -1.13 16.09
CA SER A 248 -6.57 -1.26 17.24
C SER A 248 -8.00 -1.51 16.79
N ILE A 249 -8.47 -0.77 15.77
CA ILE A 249 -9.80 -0.99 15.20
C ILE A 249 -9.90 -2.44 14.68
N ILE A 250 -8.92 -2.92 13.91
CA ILE A 250 -8.92 -4.30 13.37
C ILE A 250 -8.99 -5.33 14.51
N TYR A 251 -8.17 -5.17 15.54
CA TYR A 251 -8.05 -6.14 16.63
C TYR A 251 -9.22 -6.10 17.60
N ILE A 252 -9.81 -4.93 17.88
CA ILE A 252 -11.04 -4.82 18.66
C ILE A 252 -12.17 -5.51 17.90
N LEU A 253 -12.28 -5.22 16.60
CA LEU A 253 -13.32 -5.81 15.79
C LEU A 253 -13.17 -7.33 15.76
N GLN A 254 -12.03 -7.84 15.31
CA GLN A 254 -11.81 -9.29 15.18
C GLN A 254 -11.73 -10.03 16.51
N GLY A 255 -11.03 -9.46 17.49
CA GLY A 255 -10.67 -10.15 18.73
C GLY A 255 -11.74 -10.10 19.81
N TYR A 256 -12.62 -9.09 19.85
CA TYR A 256 -13.60 -8.94 20.95
C TYR A 256 -15.04 -8.97 20.48
N VAL A 257 -15.33 -8.32 19.36
CA VAL A 257 -16.71 -8.22 18.87
C VAL A 257 -17.11 -9.47 18.07
N HIS A 258 -16.17 -10.41 17.84
CA HIS A 258 -16.44 -11.72 17.23
C HIS A 258 -17.08 -11.68 15.87
N ILE A 259 -16.24 -11.22 14.96
CA ILE A 259 -16.67 -10.47 13.81
C ILE A 259 -16.47 -11.35 12.56
N GLY A 260 -17.28 -12.41 12.52
CA GLY A 260 -17.38 -13.33 11.38
C GLY A 260 -18.83 -13.62 10.96
N THR A 261 -19.80 -12.92 11.56
CA THR A 261 -21.24 -13.20 11.37
C THR A 261 -22.06 -11.98 10.93
N GLY A 262 -21.43 -10.79 10.79
CA GLY A 262 -22.16 -9.54 10.59
C GLY A 262 -21.43 -8.48 9.74
N THR A 263 -22.24 -7.59 9.19
CA THR A 263 -21.91 -6.60 8.16
C THR A 263 -21.18 -5.37 8.74
N PHE A 264 -21.40 -5.06 10.02
CA PHE A 264 -20.63 -4.09 10.80
C PHE A 264 -19.09 -4.28 10.71
N ASN A 265 -18.71 -5.50 10.32
CA ASN A 265 -17.42 -6.04 9.96
C ASN A 265 -16.52 -5.14 9.14
N PHE A 266 -17.16 -4.80 8.04
CA PHE A 266 -16.53 -4.30 6.85
C PHE A 266 -16.15 -2.85 6.99
N LEU A 267 -17.09 -2.02 7.45
CA LEU A 267 -16.89 -0.58 7.51
C LEU A 267 -15.78 -0.25 8.51
N GLY A 268 -15.74 -0.98 9.62
CA GLY A 268 -14.68 -0.83 10.61
C GLY A 268 -13.30 -1.18 10.05
N ILE A 269 -13.18 -2.27 9.29
CA ILE A 269 -11.89 -2.65 8.70
C ILE A 269 -11.52 -1.73 7.53
N PHE A 270 -12.48 -1.27 6.73
CA PHE A 270 -12.25 -0.26 5.71
C PHE A 270 -11.70 1.03 6.31
N LEU A 271 -12.37 1.56 7.34
CA LEU A 271 -11.92 2.73 8.09
C LEU A 271 -10.52 2.50 8.67
N ALA A 272 -10.26 1.33 9.25
CA ALA A 272 -8.96 0.97 9.78
C ALA A 272 -7.84 1.01 8.73
N THR A 273 -8.11 0.50 7.53
CA THR A 273 -7.12 0.51 6.43
C THR A 273 -6.78 1.92 5.97
N MET A 274 -7.70 2.88 6.04
CA MET A 274 -7.40 4.28 5.71
C MET A 274 -6.33 4.89 6.62
N PHE A 275 -6.26 4.45 7.89
CA PHE A 275 -5.23 4.91 8.81
C PHE A 275 -3.81 4.40 8.48
N LEU A 276 -3.68 3.45 7.54
CA LEU A 276 -2.39 2.96 7.04
C LEU A 276 -1.82 3.84 5.93
N ILE A 277 -2.66 4.68 5.29
CA ILE A 277 -2.27 5.52 4.14
C ILE A 277 -1.07 6.42 4.46
N PRO A 278 -0.99 7.13 5.61
CA PRO A 278 0.17 7.98 5.92
C PRO A 278 1.49 7.21 5.96
N THR A 279 1.49 6.02 6.57
CA THR A 279 2.65 5.14 6.68
C THR A 279 3.11 4.66 5.31
N ILE A 280 2.17 4.21 4.47
CA ILE A 280 2.46 3.77 3.10
C ILE A 280 3.07 4.92 2.29
N LYS A 281 2.48 6.12 2.39
CA LYS A 281 2.97 7.31 1.69
C LYS A 281 4.41 7.66 2.07
N THR A 282 4.75 7.62 3.36
CA THR A 282 6.13 7.88 3.81
C THR A 282 7.09 6.80 3.32
N ASN A 283 6.68 5.53 3.33
CA ASN A 283 7.50 4.44 2.81
C ASN A 283 7.78 4.59 1.31
N HIS A 284 6.81 5.07 0.54
CA HIS A 284 7.00 5.38 -0.88
C HIS A 284 7.96 6.55 -1.10
N LEU A 285 7.84 7.63 -0.32
CA LEU A 285 8.77 8.76 -0.40
C LEU A 285 10.23 8.33 -0.24
N ILE A 286 10.50 7.45 0.73
CA ILE A 286 11.85 6.92 0.98
C ILE A 286 12.36 6.14 -0.23
N ARG A 287 11.51 5.27 -0.80
CA ARG A 287 11.85 4.46 -1.98
C ARG A 287 12.12 5.34 -3.21
N ASP A 288 11.32 6.36 -3.43
CA ASP A 288 11.46 7.25 -4.58
C ASP A 288 12.76 8.06 -4.50
N GLU A 289 13.15 8.55 -3.31
CA GLU A 289 14.44 9.20 -3.11
C GLU A 289 15.63 8.23 -3.28
N PHE A 290 15.49 6.95 -2.89
CA PHE A 290 16.50 5.94 -3.19
C PHE A 290 16.76 5.77 -4.69
N HIS A 291 15.70 5.68 -5.49
CA HIS A 291 15.85 5.59 -6.96
C HIS A 291 16.55 6.83 -7.52
N LYS A 292 16.10 8.01 -7.09
CA LYS A 292 16.59 9.30 -7.58
C LYS A 292 18.04 9.59 -7.22
N MET A 293 18.48 9.15 -6.04
CA MET A 293 19.88 9.29 -5.65
C MET A 293 20.79 8.29 -6.36
N ASN A 294 20.39 7.03 -6.45
CA ASN A 294 21.26 5.99 -6.98
C ASN A 294 21.34 5.96 -8.51
N LYS A 295 20.31 6.42 -9.23
CA LYS A 295 20.35 6.49 -10.69
C LYS A 295 21.51 7.36 -11.21
N LYS A 296 21.82 8.47 -10.50
CA LYS A 296 22.97 9.34 -10.79
C LYS A 296 24.33 8.65 -10.79
N TYR A 297 24.41 7.45 -10.23
CA TYR A 297 25.66 6.68 -10.10
C TYR A 297 25.76 5.51 -11.07
N ILE A 298 24.68 5.17 -11.78
CA ILE A 298 24.67 4.11 -12.78
C ILE A 298 24.95 4.67 -14.18
N ASP A 299 24.49 5.89 -14.47
CA ASP A 299 24.70 6.52 -15.77
C ASP A 299 26.10 7.19 -15.90
N LYS A 300 27.08 6.79 -15.09
CA LYS A 300 28.47 7.31 -15.10
C LYS A 300 29.48 6.18 -15.18
#